data_AF-A0AB36ZDI8-F1
#
_entry.id   AF-A0AB36ZDI8-F1
#
_cell.length_a   1.000
_cell.length_b   1.000
_cell.length_c   1.000
_cell.angle_alpha   90.00
_cell.angle_beta   90.00
_cell.angle_gamma   90.00
#
_symmetry.space_group_name_H-M   'P 1'
#
loop_
_entity.id
_entity.type
_entity.pdbx_description
1 polymer ?
#
loop_
_entity_poly.entity_id
_entity_poly.type
_entity_poly.pdbx_seq_one_letter_code
_entity_poly.pdbx_strand_id
1 'polypeptide(L)' 'MQQITTVSTFVPAANEDGMQSQLRRIAERDVDLTGLARGGWALAHTATIPGPEGVMFVDTLTRTES' A
#
# COMPACT_ATOMS: atom_id res chain seq x y z
N MET A 1 23.64 4.12 -4.79
CA MET A 1 22.79 5.35 -4.70
C MET A 1 21.48 4.99 -4.00
N GLN A 2 20.84 5.89 -3.24
CA GLN A 2 19.52 5.59 -2.64
C GLN A 2 18.39 6.02 -3.57
N GLN A 3 17.43 5.13 -3.80
CA GLN A 3 16.22 5.37 -4.56
C GLN A 3 15.00 5.37 -3.63
N ILE A 4 14.00 6.17 -3.97
CA ILE A 4 12.73 6.30 -3.25
C ILE A 4 11.60 6.15 -4.26
N THR A 5 10.57 5.39 -3.90
CA THR A 5 9.32 5.31 -4.66
C THR A 5 8.13 5.31 -3.72
N THR A 6 6.95 5.65 -4.26
CA THR A 6 5.69 5.64 -3.52
C THR A 6 4.64 4.83 -4.27
N VAL A 7 3.94 3.96 -3.54
CA VAL A 7 2.75 3.24 -4.02
C VAL A 7 1.54 3.77 -3.26
N SER A 8 0.45 4.02 -3.98
CA SER A 8 -0.80 4.46 -3.37
C SER A 8 -1.90 3.43 -3.62
N THR A 9 -2.57 3.02 -2.55
CA THR A 9 -3.70 2.09 -2.63
C THR A 9 -4.91 2.69 -1.93
N PHE A 10 -6.02 2.78 -2.66
CA PHE A 10 -7.30 3.19 -2.09
C PHE A 10 -8.10 1.99 -1.62
N VAL A 11 -8.50 2.01 -0.35
CA VAL A 11 -9.41 1.04 0.26
C VAL A 11 -10.73 1.76 0.54
N PRO A 12 -11.82 1.46 -0.21
CA PRO A 12 -13.11 2.13 -0.01
C PRO A 12 -13.68 1.80 1.37
N ALA A 13 -14.49 2.69 1.94
CA ALA A 13 -15.22 2.42 3.18
C ALA A 13 -16.21 1.26 2.96
N ALA A 14 -16.24 0.30 3.88
CA ALA A 14 -17.20 -0.81 3.82
C ALA A 14 -18.53 -0.41 4.45
N ASN A 15 -19.61 -0.75 3.76
CA ASN A 15 -20.91 -1.05 4.36
C ASN A 15 -20.97 -2.55 4.76
N GLU A 16 -22.09 -3.04 5.30
CA GLU A 16 -22.21 -4.43 5.79
C GLU A 16 -21.80 -5.51 4.75
N ASP A 17 -22.04 -5.28 3.46
CA ASP A 17 -21.62 -6.17 2.37
C ASP A 17 -20.21 -5.89 1.82
N GLY A 18 -19.63 -4.73 2.16
CA GLY A 18 -18.38 -4.20 1.60
C GLY A 18 -17.10 -4.70 2.28
N MET A 19 -17.20 -5.39 3.42
CA MET A 19 -16.05 -5.84 4.20
C MET A 19 -15.15 -6.81 3.41
N GLN A 20 -15.73 -7.71 2.61
CA GLN A 20 -14.94 -8.62 1.75
C GLN A 20 -14.17 -7.85 0.66
N SER A 21 -14.77 -6.79 0.11
CA SER A 21 -14.11 -5.92 -0.86
C SER A 21 -12.93 -5.18 -0.24
N GLN A 22 -13.09 -4.66 0.99
CA GLN A 22 -11.99 -4.05 1.74
C GLN A 22 -10.84 -5.02 2.00
N LEU A 23 -11.14 -6.22 2.53
CA LEU A 23 -10.13 -7.23 2.82
C LEU A 23 -9.38 -7.63 1.54
N ARG A 24 -10.08 -7.74 0.41
CA ARG A 24 -9.47 -7.99 -0.89
C ARG A 24 -8.51 -6.89 -1.30
N ARG A 25 -8.87 -5.62 -1.14
CA ARG A 25 -7.97 -4.49 -1.46
C ARG A 25 -6.72 -4.46 -0.58
N ILE A 26 -6.87 -4.79 0.70
CA ILE A 26 -5.73 -4.92 1.62
C ILE A 26 -4.81 -6.08 1.19
N ALA A 27 -5.38 -7.22 0.83
CA ALA A 27 -4.61 -8.37 0.34
C ALA A 27 -3.89 -8.06 -0.99
N GLU A 28 -4.54 -7.36 -1.92
CA GLU A 28 -3.93 -6.88 -3.17
C GLU A 28 -2.73 -5.96 -2.87
N ARG A 29 -2.86 -5.03 -1.92
CA ARG A 29 -1.75 -4.17 -1.47
C ARG A 29 -0.58 -4.98 -0.91
N ASP A 30 -0.85 -5.99 -0.08
CA ASP A 30 0.21 -6.82 0.50
C ASP A 30 0.97 -7.64 -0.57
N VAL A 31 0.26 -8.08 -1.61
CA VAL A 31 0.88 -8.74 -2.77
C VAL A 31 1.79 -7.78 -3.53
N ASP A 32 1.36 -6.54 -3.78
CA ASP A 32 2.15 -5.51 -4.46
C ASP A 32 3.43 -5.17 -3.68
N LEU A 33 3.30 -4.95 -2.36
CA LEU A 33 4.45 -4.67 -1.48
C LEU A 33 5.42 -5.86 -1.43
N THR A 34 4.90 -7.09 -1.41
CA THR A 34 5.73 -8.30 -1.48
C THR A 34 6.46 -8.40 -2.81
N GLY A 35 5.81 -8.03 -3.92
CA GLY A 35 6.43 -7.95 -5.24
C GLY A 35 7.60 -6.96 -5.27
N LEU A 36 7.40 -5.78 -4.69
CA LEU A 36 8.46 -4.76 -4.58
C LEU A 36 9.61 -5.22 -3.66
N ALA A 37 9.29 -5.91 -2.57
CA ALA A 37 10.30 -6.50 -1.68
C ALA A 37 11.20 -7.49 -2.41
N ARG A 38 10.64 -8.35 -3.27
CA ARG A 38 11.43 -9.24 -4.14
C ARG A 38 12.30 -8.48 -5.14
N GLY A 39 11.90 -7.27 -5.52
CA GLY A 39 12.69 -6.34 -6.34
C GLY A 39 13.77 -5.57 -5.57
N GLY A 40 13.97 -5.85 -4.28
CA GLY A 40 14.97 -5.20 -3.44
C GLY A 40 14.53 -3.88 -2.81
N TRP A 41 13.25 -3.53 -2.89
CA TRP A 41 12.69 -2.38 -2.19
C TRP A 41 12.31 -2.73 -0.75
N ALA A 42 12.58 -1.84 0.20
CA ALA A 42 12.15 -1.96 1.58
C ALA A 42 11.08 -0.91 1.87
N LEU A 43 9.97 -1.31 2.50
CA LEU A 43 8.96 -0.38 2.99
C LEU A 43 9.55 0.46 4.12
N ALA A 44 9.64 1.76 3.91
CA ALA A 44 10.22 2.70 4.87
C ALA A 44 9.14 3.42 5.70
N HIS A 45 7.99 3.72 5.09
CA HIS A 45 6.89 4.40 5.76
C HIS A 45 5.55 4.08 5.08
N THR A 46 4.48 4.05 5.88
CA THR A 46 3.10 4.03 5.38
C THR A 46 2.36 5.20 6.00
N ALA A 47 1.85 6.10 5.16
CA ALA A 47 0.90 7.13 5.57
C ALA A 47 -0.53 6.65 5.28
N THR A 48 -1.45 6.88 6.21
CA THR A 48 -2.88 6.65 6.02
C THR A 48 -3.61 7.98 5.95
N ILE A 49 -4.37 8.19 4.90
CA ILE A 49 -5.14 9.41 4.67
C ILE A 49 -6.62 9.01 4.69
N PRO A 50 -7.32 9.17 5.83
CA PRO A 50 -8.74 8.87 5.91
C PRO A 50 -9.57 9.92 5.15
N GLY A 51 -10.59 9.46 4.43
CA GLY A 51 -11.60 10.28 3.79
C GLY A 51 -12.99 9.67 3.97
N PRO A 52 -14.06 10.39 3.60
CA PRO A 52 -15.43 9.90 3.76
C PRO A 52 -15.72 8.63 2.94
N GLU A 53 -15.08 8.49 1.77
CA GLU A 53 -15.27 7.36 0.85
C GLU A 53 -14.37 6.15 1.15
N GLY A 54 -13.41 6.28 2.08
CA GLY A 54 -12.41 5.25 2.35
C GLY A 54 -11.06 5.80 2.81
N VAL A 55 -10.07 4.93 2.86
CA VAL A 55 -8.71 5.25 3.30
C VAL A 55 -7.75 5.10 2.13
N MET A 56 -6.91 6.11 1.90
CA MET A 56 -5.76 5.99 1.01
C MET A 56 -4.54 5.60 1.84
N PHE A 57 -3.89 4.51 1.45
CA PHE A 57 -2.57 4.12 1.95
C PHE A 57 -1.52 4.64 0.99
N VAL A 58 -0.52 5.35 1.49
CA VAL A 58 0.65 5.80 0.72
C VAL A 58 1.90 5.16 1.31
N ASP A 59 2.41 4.17 0.61
CA ASP A 59 3.59 3.41 0.99
C ASP A 59 4.82 4.00 0.35
N THR A 60 5.75 4.48 1.16
CA THR A 60 7.07 4.94 0.73
C THR A 60 8.06 3.79 0.88
N LEU A 61 8.69 3.41 -0.23
CA LEU A 61 9.71 2.38 -0.27
C LEU A 61 11.06 2.98 -0.65
N THR A 62 12.12 2.39 -0.11
CA THR A 62 13.50 2.77 -0.42
C THR A 62 14.27 1.57 -0.94
N ARG A 63 15.21 1.80 -1.85
CA ARG A 63 16.15 0.78 -2.32
C ARG A 63 17.55 1.37 -2.36
N THR A 64 18.53 0.60 -1.92
CA THR A 64 19.94 0.95 -2.05
C THR A 64 20.49 0.24 -3.29
N GLU A 65 20.90 1.01 -4.28
CA GLU A 65 21.69 0.49 -5.40
C GLU A 65 23.15 0.39 -4.97
N SER A 66 23.71 -0.80 -5.16
CA SER A 66 25.13 -1.10 -4.98
C SER A 66 25.99 -0.45 -6.07
#